data_AF-F2BW46-F1
#
_entry.id   AF-F2BW46-F1
#
_cell.length_a   1.000
_cell.length_b   1.000
_cell.length_c   1.000
_cell.angle_alpha   90.00
_cell.angle_beta   90.00
_cell.angle_gamma   90.00
#
_symmetry.space_group_name_H-M   'P 1'
#
loop_
_entity.id
_entity.type
_entity.pdbx_description
1 polymer ?
#
loop_
_entity_poly.entity_id
_entity_poly.type
_entity_poly.pdbx_seq_one_letter_code
_entity_poly.pdbx_strand_id
1 'polypeptide(L)'
;MKFKMIHLILPIAVFSCMATVHANDIRSAIAVNDRTIEVQMEEQLSKEELDINKLLEDNYKSPFEIDPSVEIIGVPVLVENSQNDNVYRISVSLLSEYTLYRISYEGKRKRTFLTYNEQQTEEHYKKRYGETF
;
A
#
# COMPACT_ATOMS: atom_id res chain seq x y z
N MET A 1 -54.19 -47.32 15.53
CA MET A 1 -53.71 -45.94 15.34
C MET A 1 -52.24 -45.99 14.91
N LYS A 2 -51.90 -45.49 13.72
CA LYS A 2 -50.50 -45.44 13.24
C LYS A 2 -50.03 -43.99 13.32
N PHE A 3 -49.07 -43.70 14.20
CA PHE A 3 -48.46 -42.37 14.34
C PHE A 3 -47.56 -42.11 13.14
N LYS A 4 -47.83 -41.00 12.42
CA LYS A 4 -47.07 -40.54 11.26
C LYS A 4 -45.92 -39.68 11.77
N MET A 5 -44.70 -40.19 11.65
CA MET A 5 -43.47 -39.53 12.12
C MET A 5 -43.09 -38.41 11.14
N ILE A 6 -43.35 -37.16 11.51
CA ILE A 6 -42.97 -35.98 10.71
C ILE A 6 -41.48 -35.73 10.92
N HIS A 7 -40.66 -35.93 9.88
CA HIS A 7 -39.25 -35.56 9.90
C HIS A 7 -39.14 -34.04 9.70
N LEU A 8 -38.80 -33.32 10.76
CA LEU A 8 -38.46 -31.91 10.74
C LEU A 8 -37.02 -31.79 10.21
N ILE A 9 -36.86 -31.43 8.94
CA ILE A 9 -35.55 -31.14 8.36
C ILE A 9 -35.20 -29.71 8.75
N LEU A 10 -34.22 -29.56 9.64
CA LEU A 10 -33.64 -28.28 10.06
C LEU A 10 -32.67 -27.80 8.98
N PRO A 11 -32.88 -26.63 8.34
CA PRO A 11 -31.88 -26.08 7.42
C PRO A 11 -30.69 -25.57 8.24
N ILE A 12 -29.54 -26.24 8.09
CA ILE A 12 -28.25 -25.76 8.60
C ILE A 12 -27.88 -24.53 7.77
N ALA A 13 -28.07 -23.35 8.35
CA ALA A 13 -27.56 -22.10 7.79
C ALA A 13 -26.03 -22.13 7.88
N VAL A 14 -25.38 -22.44 6.77
CA VAL A 14 -23.93 -22.27 6.61
C VAL A 14 -23.67 -20.77 6.55
N PHE A 15 -23.37 -20.18 7.71
CA PHE A 15 -22.80 -18.84 7.80
C PHE A 15 -21.40 -18.91 7.17
N SER A 16 -21.33 -18.73 5.85
CA SER A 16 -20.07 -18.46 5.19
C SER A 16 -19.61 -17.10 5.72
N CYS A 17 -18.60 -17.10 6.59
CA CYS A 17 -17.81 -15.91 6.86
C CYS A 17 -17.20 -15.47 5.53
N MET A 18 -17.93 -14.67 4.76
CA MET A 18 -17.34 -13.83 3.75
C MET A 18 -16.47 -12.87 4.54
N ALA A 19 -15.19 -13.20 4.70
CA ALA A 19 -14.19 -12.21 5.02
C ALA A 19 -14.35 -11.15 3.94
N THR A 20 -14.97 -10.02 4.28
CA THR A 20 -14.84 -8.82 3.49
C THR A 20 -13.36 -8.53 3.48
N VAL A 21 -12.67 -8.93 2.40
CA VAL A 21 -11.33 -8.43 2.09
C VAL A 21 -11.53 -6.93 1.97
N HIS A 22 -11.30 -6.21 3.07
CA HIS A 22 -11.30 -4.77 3.03
C HIS A 22 -10.14 -4.42 2.12
N ALA A 23 -10.45 -3.78 1.00
CA ALA A 23 -9.46 -3.53 0.00
C ALA A 23 -8.56 -2.40 0.54
N ASN A 24 -7.32 -2.73 0.93
CA ASN A 24 -6.34 -1.79 1.53
C ASN A 24 -6.21 -0.49 0.71
N ASP A 25 -5.98 0.67 1.35
CA ASP A 25 -5.83 1.97 0.68
C ASP A 25 -4.57 2.70 1.18
N ILE A 26 -4.09 3.67 0.41
CA ILE A 26 -2.98 4.54 0.82
C ILE A 26 -3.54 5.62 1.75
N ARG A 27 -3.06 5.68 2.99
CA ARG A 27 -3.40 6.72 3.97
C ARG A 27 -2.67 8.02 3.67
N SER A 28 -1.37 7.94 3.40
CA SER A 28 -0.55 9.10 3.02
C SER A 28 0.65 8.69 2.17
N ALA A 29 1.19 9.64 1.40
CA ALA A 29 2.40 9.46 0.60
C ALA A 29 3.28 10.71 0.68
N ILE A 30 4.59 10.53 0.65
CA ILE A 30 5.59 11.62 0.59
C ILE A 30 6.78 11.19 -0.27
N ALA A 31 7.50 12.15 -0.84
CA ALA A 31 8.82 11.90 -1.39
C ALA A 31 9.85 11.91 -0.24
N VAL A 32 10.77 10.93 -0.24
CA VAL A 32 11.92 10.87 0.67
C VAL A 32 13.15 11.47 0.00
N ASN A 33 13.27 11.29 -1.31
CA ASN A 33 14.27 11.89 -2.19
C ASN A 33 13.78 11.83 -3.64
N ASP A 34 14.65 12.13 -4.60
CA ASP A 34 14.36 12.15 -6.04
C ASP A 34 14.06 10.77 -6.67
N ARG A 35 14.21 9.67 -5.92
CA ARG A 35 14.03 8.28 -6.39
C ARG A 35 13.28 7.37 -5.43
N THR A 36 12.76 7.91 -4.34
CA THR A 36 12.13 7.13 -3.28
C THR A 36 10.91 7.84 -2.77
N ILE A 37 9.79 7.11 -2.76
CA ILE A 37 8.57 7.53 -2.10
C ILE A 37 8.34 6.69 -0.85
N GLU A 38 7.72 7.28 0.14
CA GLU A 38 7.23 6.58 1.32
C GLU A 38 5.71 6.65 1.33
N VAL A 39 5.07 5.48 1.44
CA VAL A 39 3.63 5.33 1.52
C VAL A 39 3.25 4.74 2.87
N GLN A 40 2.25 5.33 3.51
CA GLN A 40 1.59 4.73 4.66
C GLN A 40 0.30 4.07 4.17
N MET A 41 0.16 2.77 4.38
CA MET A 41 -1.04 2.01 4.05
C MET A 41 -2.02 1.99 5.22
N GLU A 42 -3.31 1.80 4.95
CA GLU A 42 -4.33 1.61 5.98
C GLU A 42 -4.14 0.26 6.69
N GLU A 43 -3.84 -0.80 5.94
CA GLU A 43 -3.55 -2.14 6.43
C GLU A 43 -2.15 -2.60 5.99
N GLN A 44 -1.62 -3.63 6.65
CA GLN A 44 -0.32 -4.20 6.32
C GLN A 44 -0.37 -4.85 4.92
N LEU A 45 0.64 -4.59 4.09
CA LEU A 45 0.84 -5.32 2.84
C LEU A 45 1.12 -6.80 3.12
N SER A 46 0.60 -7.67 2.26
CA SER A 46 0.81 -9.11 2.36
C SER A 46 2.28 -9.49 2.13
N LYS A 47 2.67 -10.67 2.62
CA LYS A 47 4.03 -11.20 2.41
C LYS A 47 4.38 -11.33 0.92
N GLU A 48 3.38 -11.64 0.11
CA GLU A 48 3.51 -11.80 -1.33
C GLU A 48 3.81 -10.45 -2.02
N GLU A 49 3.24 -9.34 -1.54
CA GLU A 49 3.50 -8.00 -2.10
C GLU A 49 4.87 -7.45 -1.71
N LEU A 50 5.45 -7.98 -0.64
CA LEU A 50 6.78 -7.61 -0.15
C LEU A 50 7.88 -8.55 -0.65
N ASP A 51 7.53 -9.59 -1.41
CA ASP A 51 8.48 -10.60 -1.87
C ASP A 51 9.38 -10.07 -2.98
N ILE A 52 10.62 -9.77 -2.64
CA ILE A 52 11.64 -9.28 -3.58
C ILE A 52 11.91 -10.23 -4.74
N ASN A 53 11.67 -11.54 -4.57
CA ASN A 53 11.88 -12.51 -5.64
C ASN A 53 10.91 -12.30 -6.81
N LYS A 54 9.78 -11.60 -6.59
CA LYS A 54 8.87 -11.22 -7.67
C LYS A 54 9.53 -10.37 -8.73
N LEU A 55 10.56 -9.58 -8.40
CA LEU A 55 11.31 -8.80 -9.40
C LEU A 55 12.05 -9.68 -10.43
N LEU A 56 12.22 -10.97 -10.14
CA LEU A 56 12.82 -11.95 -11.05
C LEU A 56 11.79 -12.54 -12.02
N GLU A 57 10.49 -12.29 -11.82
CA GLU A 57 9.43 -12.75 -12.70
C GLU A 57 9.32 -11.80 -13.92
N ASP A 58 9.27 -12.36 -15.13
CA ASP A 58 9.22 -11.60 -16.40
C ASP A 58 8.01 -10.65 -16.51
N ASN A 59 7.00 -10.83 -15.65
CA ASN A 59 5.72 -10.13 -15.69
C ASN A 59 5.37 -9.45 -14.36
N TYR A 60 6.36 -9.16 -13.51
CA TYR A 60 6.10 -8.42 -12.28
C TYR A 60 5.34 -7.13 -12.58
N LYS A 61 4.23 -6.94 -11.86
CA LYS A 61 3.49 -5.69 -11.83
C LYS A 61 3.37 -5.24 -10.39
N SER A 62 3.88 -4.05 -10.14
CA SER A 62 3.64 -3.37 -8.87
C SER A 62 2.13 -3.20 -8.65
N PRO A 63 1.61 -3.44 -7.44
CA PRO A 63 0.23 -3.10 -7.09
C PRO A 63 0.05 -1.58 -6.96
N PHE A 64 1.14 -0.82 -6.86
CA PHE A 64 1.14 0.63 -6.89
C PHE A 64 1.22 1.14 -8.33
N GLU A 65 0.56 2.27 -8.57
CA GLU A 65 0.62 3.03 -9.80
C GLU A 65 0.85 4.49 -9.46
N ILE A 66 1.85 5.11 -10.09
CA ILE A 66 2.13 6.54 -10.00
C ILE A 66 1.85 7.19 -11.37
N ASP A 67 1.91 8.51 -11.46
CA ASP A 67 1.73 9.23 -12.71
C ASP A 67 2.57 8.64 -13.86
N PRO A 68 2.06 8.62 -15.11
CA PRO A 68 2.64 7.83 -16.20
C PRO A 68 4.09 8.14 -16.58
N SER A 69 4.64 9.28 -16.15
CA SER A 69 6.02 9.68 -16.38
C SER A 69 7.00 9.11 -15.34
N VAL A 70 6.51 8.38 -14.33
CA VAL A 70 7.32 7.81 -13.25
C VAL A 70 7.11 6.30 -13.23
N GLU A 71 8.19 5.56 -13.24
CA GLU A 71 8.17 4.10 -13.17
C GLU A 71 8.40 3.64 -11.73
N ILE A 72 7.76 2.54 -11.34
CA ILE A 72 8.05 1.86 -10.08
C ILE A 72 9.08 0.77 -10.35
N ILE A 73 10.22 0.87 -9.67
CA ILE A 73 11.42 0.07 -9.97
C ILE A 73 11.54 -1.15 -9.06
N GLY A 74 10.89 -1.14 -7.89
CA GLY A 74 11.05 -2.18 -6.87
C GLY A 74 9.77 -2.61 -6.19
N VAL A 75 9.89 -3.66 -5.37
CA VAL A 75 8.86 -4.02 -4.39
C VAL A 75 8.86 -3.02 -3.23
N PRO A 76 7.73 -2.79 -2.56
CA PRO A 76 7.68 -2.00 -1.33
C PRO A 76 8.53 -2.65 -0.23
N VAL A 77 9.27 -1.83 0.52
CA VAL A 77 10.09 -2.26 1.64
C VAL A 77 9.55 -1.65 2.93
N LEU A 78 9.24 -2.49 3.93
CA LEU A 78 8.73 -2.04 5.23
C LEU A 78 9.78 -1.17 5.95
N VAL A 79 9.34 -0.05 6.54
CA VAL A 79 10.17 0.80 7.39
C VAL A 79 10.02 0.37 8.85
N GLU A 80 10.96 -0.46 9.33
CA GLU A 80 10.85 -1.10 10.66
C GLU A 80 10.81 -0.13 11.85
N ASN A 81 11.46 1.03 11.75
CA ASN A 81 11.56 2.01 12.84
C ASN A 81 10.69 3.26 12.59
N SER A 82 9.62 3.12 11.81
CA SER A 82 8.65 4.20 11.61
C SER A 82 7.84 4.45 12.89
N GLN A 83 7.59 5.71 13.22
CA GLN A 83 6.63 6.08 14.29
C GLN A 83 5.17 5.78 13.89
N ASN A 84 4.94 5.53 12.62
CA ASN A 84 3.64 5.21 12.03
C ASN A 84 3.62 3.75 11.58
N ASP A 85 2.50 3.07 11.83
CA ASP A 85 2.26 1.71 11.33
C ASP A 85 2.15 1.69 9.80
N ASN A 86 2.50 0.52 9.21
CA ASN A 86 2.31 0.18 7.80
C ASN A 86 2.97 1.18 6.83
N VAL A 87 4.18 1.61 7.14
CA VAL A 87 4.97 2.52 6.30
C VAL A 87 5.95 1.74 5.44
N TYR A 88 5.91 2.00 4.14
CA TYR A 88 6.73 1.32 3.14
C TYR A 88 7.45 2.34 2.26
N ARG A 89 8.70 2.04 1.89
CA ARG A 89 9.45 2.77 0.88
C ARG A 89 9.36 2.04 -0.45
N ILE A 90 9.11 2.79 -1.52
CA ILE A 90 9.01 2.28 -2.88
C ILE A 90 10.04 3.04 -3.72
N SER A 91 10.91 2.30 -4.41
CA SER A 91 11.86 2.86 -5.37
C SER A 91 11.15 3.21 -6.66
N VAL A 92 11.41 4.42 -7.16
CA VAL A 92 10.82 4.96 -8.38
C VAL A 92 11.89 5.52 -9.31
N SER A 93 11.54 5.72 -10.58
CA SER A 93 12.35 6.52 -11.49
C SER A 93 12.42 7.98 -11.02
N LEU A 94 13.25 8.79 -11.68
CA LEU A 94 13.50 10.17 -11.28
C LEU A 94 12.21 10.98 -11.12
N LEU A 95 12.04 11.57 -9.94
CA LEU A 95 11.02 12.55 -9.62
C LEU A 95 11.55 13.95 -9.90
N SER A 96 10.76 14.76 -10.60
CA SER A 96 11.05 16.18 -10.79
C SER A 96 10.79 16.94 -9.50
N GLU A 97 11.63 17.92 -9.18
CA GLU A 97 11.40 18.84 -8.04
C GLU A 97 10.11 19.66 -8.24
N TYR A 98 9.50 20.11 -7.15
CA TYR A 98 8.34 21.00 -7.13
C TYR A 98 7.14 20.49 -7.96
N THR A 99 6.99 19.18 -8.05
CA THR A 99 5.98 18.53 -8.88
C THR A 99 4.98 17.78 -8.01
N LEU A 100 3.69 18.00 -8.28
CA LEU A 100 2.60 17.32 -7.59
C LEU A 100 2.30 15.99 -8.28
N TYR A 101 2.66 14.89 -7.64
CA TYR A 101 2.42 13.54 -8.13
C TYR A 101 1.18 12.91 -7.51
N ARG A 102 0.62 11.90 -8.19
CA ARG A 102 -0.47 11.05 -7.69
C ARG A 102 -0.09 9.59 -7.70
N ILE A 103 -0.26 8.93 -6.57
CA ILE A 103 -0.08 7.48 -6.41
C ILE A 103 -1.38 6.80 -5.98
N SER A 104 -1.64 5.62 -6.51
CA SER A 104 -2.73 4.72 -6.10
C SER A 104 -2.20 3.32 -5.84
N TYR A 105 -3.00 2.54 -5.12
CA TYR A 105 -2.80 1.12 -4.88
C TYR A 105 -4.00 0.35 -5.45
N GLU A 106 -3.76 -0.63 -6.31
CA GLU A 106 -4.77 -1.46 -6.99
C GLU A 106 -5.90 -0.65 -7.67
N GLY A 107 -5.56 0.49 -8.29
CA GLY A 107 -6.54 1.36 -8.96
C GLY A 107 -7.50 2.09 -8.00
N LYS A 108 -7.26 2.06 -6.69
CA LYS A 108 -8.08 2.74 -5.68
C LYS A 108 -7.79 4.24 -5.64
N ARG A 109 -8.30 4.90 -4.59
CA ARG A 109 -8.23 6.35 -4.43
C ARG A 109 -6.79 6.85 -4.51
N LYS A 110 -6.54 7.76 -5.45
CA LYS A 110 -5.24 8.40 -5.60
C LYS A 110 -4.93 9.33 -4.42
N ARG A 111 -3.70 9.26 -3.93
CA ARG A 111 -3.11 10.19 -2.95
C ARG A 111 -2.08 11.06 -3.64
N THR A 112 -2.14 12.35 -3.33
CA THR A 112 -1.22 13.35 -3.88
C THR A 112 -0.06 13.56 -2.93
N PHE A 113 1.13 13.77 -3.48
CA PHE A 113 2.30 14.24 -2.73
C PHE A 113 3.09 15.24 -3.57
N LEU A 114 3.75 16.18 -2.90
CA LEU A 114 4.57 17.20 -3.53
C LEU A 114 6.05 16.82 -3.32
N THR A 115 6.83 16.96 -4.38
CA THR A 115 8.30 16.88 -4.31
C THR A 115 8.89 18.25 -4.07
N TYR A 116 10.07 18.27 -3.47
CA TYR A 116 10.84 19.49 -3.21
C TYR A 116 12.29 19.27 -3.65
N ASN A 117 13.13 20.30 -3.57
CA ASN A 117 14.57 20.08 -3.67
C ASN A 117 15.09 19.27 -2.46
N GLU A 118 16.34 18.83 -2.51
CA GLU A 118 16.93 17.98 -1.47
C GLU A 118 16.84 18.59 -0.06
N GLN A 119 17.26 19.85 0.09
CA GLN A 119 17.24 20.55 1.38
C GLN A 119 15.83 20.64 1.96
N GLN A 120 14.85 21.05 1.15
CA GLN A 120 13.47 21.16 1.59
C GLN A 120 12.84 19.79 1.83
N THR A 121 13.23 18.76 1.07
CA THR A 121 12.77 17.39 1.31
C THR A 121 13.21 16.94 2.70
N GLU A 122 14.47 17.17 3.06
CA GLU A 122 14.99 16.90 4.41
C GLU A 122 14.23 17.69 5.49
N GLU A 123 14.04 19.00 5.30
CA GLU A 123 13.29 19.86 6.22
C GLU A 123 11.83 19.37 6.40
N HIS A 124 11.16 19.01 5.31
CA HIS A 124 9.80 18.50 5.33
C HIS A 124 9.72 17.12 6.00
N TYR A 125 10.70 16.25 5.76
CA TYR A 125 10.79 14.94 6.40
C TYR A 125 10.98 15.08 7.92
N LYS A 126 11.93 15.94 8.35
CA LYS A 126 12.14 16.29 9.77
C LYS A 126 10.91 16.89 10.42
N LYS A 127 10.21 17.79 9.72
CA LYS A 127 8.96 18.36 10.24
C LYS A 127 7.86 17.33 10.46
N ARG A 128 7.82 16.28 9.62
CA ARG A 128 6.81 15.22 9.70
C ARG A 128 7.12 14.18 10.78
N TYR A 129 8.39 13.83 10.97
CA TYR A 129 8.80 12.70 11.81
C TYR A 129 9.68 13.06 13.02
N GLY A 130 10.11 14.32 13.13
CA GLY A 130 11.05 14.81 14.14
C GLY A 130 12.51 14.83 13.65
N GLU A 131 13.40 15.40 14.47
CA GLU A 131 14.82 15.61 14.13
C GLU A 131 15.70 14.37 14.29
N THR A 132 15.17 13.25 14.80
CA THR A 132 15.96 12.10 15.28
C THR A 132 16.29 11.05 14.19
N PHE A 133 16.58 11.48 12.97
CA PHE A 133 16.98 10.62 11.85
C PHE A 133 18.25 11.12 11.18
#